data_AF-A0A101ECG6-F1
#
_entry.id   AF-A0A101ECG6-F1
#
_cell.length_a   1.000
_cell.length_b   1.000
_cell.length_c   1.000
_cell.angle_alpha   90.00
_cell.angle_beta   90.00
_cell.angle_gamma   90.00
#
_symmetry.space_group_name_H-M   'P 1'
#
loop_
_entity.id
_entity.type
_entity.pdbx_description
1 polymer ?
#
loop_
_entity_poly.entity_id
_entity_poly.type
_entity_poly.pdbx_seq_one_letter_code
_entity_poly.pdbx_strand_id
1 'polypeptide(L)' 'MLTRRYHYEQDPVLTRHPAFEELDEPHRQVHNLARKIIRDALDGRREVADRLREELKQASALVIELLEQLQEKVGVKK' A
#
# COMPACT_ATOMS: atom_id res chain seq x y z
N MET A 1 7.22 -0.20 -6.33
CA MET A 1 7.29 -1.68 -6.47
C MET A 1 6.19 -2.29 -5.62
N LEU A 2 4.97 -2.16 -6.12
CA LEU A 2 3.98 -3.23 -6.06
C LEU A 2 4.69 -4.57 -6.15
N THR A 3 4.51 -5.39 -5.13
CA THR A 3 5.18 -6.68 -5.03
C THR A 3 4.90 -7.50 -6.28
N ARG A 4 5.82 -8.44 -6.53
CA ARG A 4 5.80 -9.47 -7.59
C ARG A 4 4.42 -10.05 -7.92
N ARG A 5 3.46 -10.06 -6.98
CA ARG A 5 2.09 -10.56 -7.15
C ARG A 5 1.20 -9.68 -8.04
N TYR A 6 1.32 -8.35 -7.98
CA TYR A 6 0.55 -7.45 -8.86
C TYR A 6 1.10 -7.42 -10.29
N HIS A 7 2.42 -7.54 -10.46
CA HIS A 7 3.04 -7.62 -11.79
C HIS A 7 2.74 -8.93 -12.54
N TYR A 8 2.27 -9.97 -11.84
CA TYR A 8 1.76 -11.19 -12.45
C TYR A 8 0.24 -11.17 -12.62
N GLU A 9 -0.46 -10.11 -12.20
CA GLU A 9 -1.87 -9.93 -12.52
C GLU A 9 -1.97 -9.64 -14.01
N GLN A 10 -2.63 -10.54 -14.74
CA GLN A 10 -2.77 -10.45 -16.20
C GLN A 10 -4.18 -10.07 -16.61
N ASP A 11 -5.11 -9.94 -15.65
CA ASP A 11 -6.45 -9.47 -15.96
C ASP A 11 -6.38 -8.03 -16.53
N PRO A 12 -6.71 -7.84 -17.83
CA PRO A 12 -6.67 -6.52 -18.46
C PRO A 12 -7.69 -5.55 -17.85
N VAL A 13 -8.74 -6.06 -17.19
CA VAL A 13 -9.75 -5.25 -16.51
C VAL A 13 -9.15 -4.58 -15.28
N LEU A 14 -8.34 -5.32 -14.51
CA LEU A 14 -7.64 -4.81 -13.33
C LEU A 14 -6.48 -3.90 -13.71
N THR A 15 -5.59 -4.37 -14.58
CA THR A 15 -4.32 -3.68 -14.90
C THR A 15 -4.50 -2.36 -15.65
N ARG A 16 -5.66 -2.13 -16.29
CA ARG A 16 -6.01 -0.85 -16.95
C ARG A 16 -6.83 0.09 -16.07
N HIS A 17 -7.22 -0.33 -14.87
CA HIS A 17 -8.03 0.49 -13.99
C HIS A 17 -7.15 1.59 -13.35
N PRO A 18 -7.59 2.86 -13.28
CA PRO A 18 -6.81 3.94 -12.67
C PRO A 18 -6.34 3.61 -11.25
N ALA A 19 -7.22 3.01 -10.45
CA ALA A 19 -6.86 2.59 -9.09
C ALA A 19 -5.72 1.56 -9.01
N PHE A 20 -5.45 0.80 -10.08
CA PHE A 20 -4.32 -0.13 -10.15
C PHE A 20 -3.01 0.61 -10.40
N GLU A 21 -3.03 1.61 -11.30
CA GLU A 21 -1.87 2.48 -11.55
C GLU A 21 -1.54 3.32 -10.30
N GLU A 22 -2.57 3.91 -9.67
CA GLU A 22 -2.45 4.73 -8.47
C GLU A 22 -1.99 3.94 -7.24
N LEU A 23 -2.06 2.60 -7.26
CA LEU A 23 -1.67 1.75 -6.15
C LEU A 23 -0.15 1.72 -5.93
N ASP A 24 0.68 1.98 -6.95
CA ASP A 24 2.13 1.74 -6.84
C ASP A 24 2.80 2.62 -5.80
N GLU A 25 2.48 3.91 -5.82
CA GLU A 25 3.09 4.87 -4.92
C GLU A 25 2.72 4.65 -3.44
N PRO A 26 1.43 4.60 -3.04
CA PRO A 26 1.07 4.41 -1.64
C PRO A 26 1.51 3.03 -1.12
N HIS A 27 1.49 1.99 -1.96
CA HIS A 27 2.01 0.68 -1.56
C HIS A 27 3.54 0.72 -1.33
N ARG A 28 4.30 1.41 -2.20
CA ARG A 28 5.74 1.63 -2.00
C ARG A 28 6.00 2.42 -0.71
N GLN A 29 5.19 3.43 -0.43
CA GLN A 29 5.29 4.23 0.80
C GLN A 29 5.05 3.37 2.05
N VAL A 30 4.03 2.51 2.06
CA VAL A 30 3.77 1.57 3.17
C VAL A 30 5.01 0.72 3.48
N HIS A 31 5.63 0.11 2.47
CA HIS A 31 6.85 -0.71 2.68
C HIS A 31 8.04 0.11 3.18
N ASN A 32 8.23 1.30 2.63
CA ASN A 32 9.33 2.18 3.02
C ASN A 32 9.17 2.69 4.46
N LEU A 33 7.97 3.12 4.83
CA LEU A 33 7.64 3.59 6.17
C LEU A 33 7.76 2.47 7.19
N ALA A 34 7.23 1.27 6.90
CA ALA A 34 7.37 0.11 7.77
C ALA A 34 8.83 -0.23 8.06
N ARG A 35 9.71 -0.22 7.03
CA ARG A 35 11.15 -0.44 7.20
C ARG A 35 11.81 0.61 8.09
N LYS A 36 11.44 1.89 7.93
CA LYS A 36 11.98 2.99 8.76
C LYS A 36 11.50 2.88 10.21
N ILE A 37 10.22 2.60 10.43
CA ILE A 37 9.64 2.40 11.77
C ILE A 37 10.38 1.29 12.51
N ILE A 38 10.58 0.13 11.87
CA ILE A 38 11.29 -1.00 12.49
C ILE A 38 12.73 -0.59 12.85
N ARG A 39 13.44 0.07 11.94
CA ARG A 39 14.81 0.54 12.19
C ARG A 39 14.87 1.52 13.36
N ASP A 40 14.04 2.56 13.34
CA ASP A 40 14.06 3.60 14.37
C ASP A 40 13.61 3.06 15.74
N ALA A 41 12.67 2.10 15.76
CA ALA A 41 12.28 1.42 16.98
C ALA A 41 13.43 0.58 17.58
N LEU A 42 14.20 -0.12 16.75
CA LEU A 42 15.38 -0.88 17.18
C LEU A 42 16.52 0.04 17.66
N ASP A 43 16.64 1.23 17.08
CA ASP A 43 17.62 2.25 17.49
C ASP A 43 17.18 3.05 18.73
N GLY A 44 16.06 2.71 19.38
CA GLY A 44 15.53 3.40 20.55
C GLY A 44 14.88 4.77 20.24
N ARG A 45 14.74 5.14 18.96
CA ARG A 45 14.15 6.41 18.49
C ARG A 45 12.62 6.33 18.40
N ARG A 46 11.99 6.00 19.54
CA ARG A 46 10.55 5.69 19.63
C ARG A 46 9.64 6.82 19.15
N GLU A 47 9.94 8.07 19.49
CA GLU A 47 9.16 9.23 19.06
C GLU A 47 9.18 9.47 17.53
N VAL A 48 10.28 9.08 16.87
CA VAL A 48 10.37 9.14 15.40
C VAL A 48 9.55 8.02 14.79
N ALA A 49 9.65 6.80 15.34
CA ALA A 49 8.86 5.66 14.93
C ALA A 49 7.35 5.91 15.08
N ASP A 50 6.91 6.58 16.16
CA ASP A 50 5.50 6.90 16.39
C ASP A 50 4.96 7.92 15.39
N ARG A 51 5.74 8.94 15.01
CA ARG A 51 5.37 9.88 13.94
C ARG A 51 5.23 9.17 12.60
N LEU A 52 6.19 8.32 12.26
CA LEU A 52 6.16 7.52 11.02
C LEU A 52 4.98 6.54 10.99
N ARG A 53 4.49 6.07 12.15
CA ARG A 53 3.28 5.22 12.22
C ARG A 53 2.02 5.95 11.75
N GLU A 54 1.89 7.24 12.02
CA GLU A 54 0.72 7.99 11.55
C GLU A 54 0.76 8.16 10.02
N GLU A 55 1.94 8.44 9.44
CA GLU A 55 2.12 8.44 7.98
C GLU A 55 1.83 7.06 7.37
N LEU A 56 2.26 5.99 8.05
CA LEU A 56 1.99 4.61 7.61
C LEU A 56 0.49 4.33 7.58
N LYS A 57 -0.28 4.80 8.56
CA LYS A 57 -1.75 4.63 8.59
C LYS A 57 -2.42 5.31 7.40
N GLN A 58 -2.02 6.54 7.07
CA GLN A 58 -2.58 7.28 5.94
C GLN A 58 -2.28 6.58 4.62
N ALA A 59 -1.02 6.19 4.39
CA ALA A 59 -0.63 5.43 3.19
C ALA A 59 -1.37 4.08 3.11
N SER A 60 -1.56 3.39 4.25
CA SER A 60 -2.29 2.13 4.29
C SER A 60 -3.77 2.30 3.99
N ALA A 61 -4.41 3.37 4.47
CA ALA A 61 -5.80 3.68 4.19
C ALA A 61 -6.02 3.90 2.69
N LEU A 62 -5.13 4.65 2.03
CA LEU A 62 -5.19 4.88 0.59
C LEU A 62 -5.00 3.58 -0.21
N VAL A 63 -4.09 2.69 0.20
CA VAL A 63 -3.96 1.36 -0.41
C VAL A 63 -5.26 0.56 -0.29
N ILE A 64 -5.89 0.57 0.89
CA ILE A 64 -7.15 -0.16 1.11
C ILE A 64 -8.27 0.38 0.22
N GLU A 65 -8.43 1.70 0.16
CA GLU A 65 -9.45 2.34 -0.67
C GLU A 65 -9.29 1.99 -2.16
N LEU A 66 -8.06 2.07 -2.68
CA LEU A 66 -7.78 1.71 -4.08
C LEU A 66 -8.04 0.23 -4.35
N LEU A 67 -7.76 -0.66 -3.38
CA LEU A 67 -8.08 -2.09 -3.50
C LEU A 67 -9.59 -2.36 -3.45
N GLU A 68 -10.35 -1.62 -2.64
CA GLU A 68 -11.81 -1.72 -2.59
C GLU A 68 -12.41 -1.30 -3.94
N GLN A 69 -11.93 -0.20 -4.54
CA GLN A 69 -12.36 0.22 -5.88
C GLN A 69 -12.08 -0.86 -6.95
N LEU A 70 -10.92 -1.53 -6.88
CA LEU A 70 -10.59 -2.63 -7.78
C LEU A 70 -11.50 -3.86 -7.56
N GLN A 71 -11.81 -4.20 -6.30
CA GLN A 71 -12.69 -5.32 -5.97
C GLN A 71 -14.13 -5.10 -6.45
N GLU A 72 -14.67 -3.90 -6.29
CA GLU A 72 -16.01 -3.54 -6.79
C GLU A 72 -16.13 -3.74 -8.31
N LYS A 73 -15.07 -3.44 -9.06
CA LYS A 73 -15.05 -3.57 -10.52
C LYS A 73 -14.96 -5.00 -11.02
N VAL A 74 -14.23 -5.88 -10.33
CA VAL A 74 -14.14 -7.30 -10.70
C VAL A 74 -15.40 -8.08 -10.28
N GLY A 75 -16.34 -7.44 -9.57
CA GLY A 75 -17.59 -8.08 -9.17
C GLY A 75 -17.37 -9.21 -8.17
N VAL A 76 -16.24 -9.21 -7.45
CA VAL A 76 -16.00 -10.11 -6.31
C VAL A 76 -16.82 -9.59 -5.13
N LYS A 77 -18.16 -9.68 -5.25
CA LYS A 77 -19.02 -9.61 -4.09
C LYS A 77 -18.79 -10.88 -3.28
N LYS A 78 -18.51 -10.72 -1.99
CA LYS A 78 -18.56 -11.80 -1.00
C LYS A 78 -19.89 -12.55 -1.07
#